data_AF-A0A076L1Z7-F1
#
_entry.id   AF-A0A076L1Z7-F1
#
_cell.length_a   1.000
_cell.length_b   1.000
_cell.length_c   1.000
_cell.angle_alpha   90.00
_cell.angle_beta   90.00
_cell.angle_gamma   90.00
#
_symmetry.space_group_name_H-M   'P 1'
#
loop_
_entity.id
_entity.type
_entity.pdbx_description
1 polymer ?
#
loop_
_entity_poly.entity_id
_entity_poly.type
_entity_poly.pdbx_seq_one_letter_code
_entity_poly.pdbx_strand_id
1 'polypeptide(L)'
;MLLKTCIPSSAITTTSPLLSLTKSSLPFSQNLLKVSTFPRTSKTPSLYSSPKMSWLNKLGFGAKTDSTPMDSSSSAIAQGPDDDIPAPGQQFAQFGAGCFWGVELAFQRVPGVTKTEVGYTQGYLHNPSYEDICSGTTFHSEVVRVQYDPKECNFDTLLDVFWDRHDPTTLNRQGNDVGTQYRSGIYFYTPEQEKAALESRDKQQKILNRNIVTEILPAKKFYRAEEYHQQYLAKGGRFGFRQSTEKGCNDPIRCYG
;
A
#
# COMPACT_ATOMS: atom_id res chain seq x y z
N MET A 1 47.69 -25.34 52.09
CA MET A 1 48.67 -25.26 50.97
C MET A 1 48.04 -24.35 49.91
N LEU A 2 48.30 -23.04 49.73
CA LEU A 2 49.54 -22.23 49.75
C LEU A 2 50.61 -22.91 48.87
N LEU A 3 51.19 -22.36 47.79
CA LEU A 3 51.35 -21.04 47.14
C LEU A 3 51.40 -21.24 45.60
N LYS A 4 50.94 -20.34 44.71
CA LYS A 4 51.49 -19.02 44.27
C LYS A 4 52.82 -19.10 43.47
N THR A 5 52.77 -18.82 42.16
CA THR A 5 53.79 -18.11 41.32
C THR A 5 53.11 -17.77 39.97
N CYS A 6 52.75 -16.52 39.66
CA CYS A 6 53.51 -15.35 39.21
C CYS A 6 53.95 -15.35 37.72
N ILE A 7 53.60 -14.21 37.08
CA ILE A 7 53.67 -13.74 35.68
C ILE A 7 55.12 -13.24 35.35
N PRO A 8 55.51 -12.89 34.08
CA PRO A 8 55.14 -11.61 33.40
C PRO A 8 54.78 -11.78 31.90
N SER A 9 53.79 -11.05 31.35
CA SER A 9 53.83 -9.68 30.81
C SER A 9 54.66 -9.51 29.54
N SER A 10 54.01 -9.14 28.43
CA SER A 10 54.49 -8.14 27.46
C SER A 10 53.35 -7.73 26.52
N ALA A 11 52.91 -6.49 26.70
CA ALA A 11 52.04 -5.76 25.80
C ALA A 11 52.83 -5.32 24.55
N ILE A 12 52.21 -5.39 23.37
CA ILE A 12 52.67 -4.66 22.19
C ILE A 12 51.58 -3.69 21.78
N THR A 13 51.88 -2.43 22.03
CA THR A 13 51.19 -1.23 21.56
C THR A 13 51.87 -0.78 20.28
N THR A 14 51.16 -0.68 19.16
CA THR A 14 51.56 0.17 18.03
C THR A 14 50.34 0.41 17.12
N THR A 15 49.68 1.56 17.31
CA THR A 15 49.69 2.74 16.40
C THR A 15 48.73 2.63 15.22
N SER A 16 47.52 3.16 15.43
CA SER A 16 46.59 3.61 14.39
C SER A 16 47.19 4.81 13.64
N PRO A 17 47.12 4.89 12.30
CA PRO A 17 47.43 6.12 11.60
C PRO A 17 46.23 7.08 11.67
N LEU A 18 46.48 8.28 12.20
CA LEU A 18 45.62 9.45 12.06
C LEU A 18 45.41 9.74 10.56
N LEU A 19 44.18 9.58 10.07
CA LEU A 19 43.76 10.18 8.81
C LEU A 19 43.34 11.63 9.07
N SER A 20 44.21 12.51 8.62
CA SER A 20 44.07 13.96 8.57
C SER A 20 42.81 14.38 7.80
N LEU A 21 41.97 15.17 8.47
CA LEU A 21 40.86 15.93 7.91
C LEU A 21 41.41 17.11 7.09
N THR A 22 41.56 16.93 5.78
CA THR A 22 41.70 18.06 4.86
C THR A 22 40.33 18.53 4.40
N LYS A 23 39.89 19.67 4.96
CA LYS A 23 38.75 20.45 4.47
C LYS A 23 39.10 21.03 3.10
N SER A 24 38.61 20.42 2.03
CA SER A 24 38.53 21.08 0.72
C SER A 24 37.17 21.79 0.61
N SER A 25 37.22 23.10 0.77
CA SER A 25 36.13 24.04 0.45
C SER A 25 35.83 24.01 -1.05
N LEU A 26 34.67 23.46 -1.42
CA LEU A 26 34.11 23.62 -2.76
C LEU A 26 33.21 24.87 -2.80
N PRO A 27 33.22 25.61 -3.92
CA PRO A 27 32.58 26.91 -4.00
C PRO A 27 31.05 26.80 -4.03
N PHE A 28 30.46 27.65 -3.20
CA PHE A 28 29.05 28.01 -3.16
C PHE A 28 28.63 28.61 -4.50
N SER A 29 28.02 27.80 -5.36
CA SER A 29 27.35 28.28 -6.58
C SER A 29 25.89 28.60 -6.25
N GLN A 30 25.61 29.89 -6.08
CA GLN A 30 24.26 30.44 -6.07
C GLN A 30 23.66 30.30 -7.48
N ASN A 31 22.97 29.19 -7.75
CA ASN A 31 22.03 29.16 -8.86
C ASN A 31 20.66 29.59 -8.36
N LEU A 32 20.37 30.85 -8.67
CA LEU A 32 19.09 31.52 -8.59
C LEU A 32 17.94 30.62 -9.05
N LEU A 33 16.94 30.61 -8.18
CA LEU A 33 15.54 30.28 -8.43
C LEU A 33 15.11 30.56 -9.88
N LYS A 34 14.83 29.50 -10.65
CA LYS A 34 13.86 29.57 -11.74
C LYS A 34 12.58 28.90 -11.27
N VAL A 35 11.78 29.70 -10.58
CA VAL A 35 10.34 29.47 -10.42
C VAL A 35 9.76 29.33 -11.83
N SER A 36 9.30 28.14 -12.17
CA SER A 36 8.53 27.91 -13.38
C SER A 36 7.18 28.62 -13.20
N THR A 37 7.04 29.77 -13.87
CA THR A 37 5.78 30.50 -13.98
C THR A 37 4.87 29.76 -14.96
N PHE A 38 3.89 29.03 -14.43
CA PHE A 38 2.75 28.55 -15.20
C PHE A 38 1.93 29.73 -15.72
N PRO A 39 1.43 29.69 -16.97
CA PRO A 39 0.60 30.75 -17.52
C PRO A 39 -0.76 30.79 -16.81
N ARG A 40 -1.01 31.93 -16.15
CA ARG A 40 -2.28 32.31 -15.54
C ARG A 40 -3.28 32.65 -16.64
N THR A 41 -4.18 31.73 -16.97
CA THR A 41 -5.35 32.06 -17.81
C THR A 41 -6.34 32.88 -16.98
N SER A 42 -6.54 34.12 -17.39
CA SER A 42 -7.63 34.99 -16.94
C SER A 42 -8.97 34.43 -17.41
N LYS A 43 -9.84 34.04 -16.47
CA LYS A 43 -11.28 33.96 -16.72
C LYS A 43 -12.01 34.85 -15.70
N THR A 44 -12.85 35.69 -16.27
CA THR A 44 -13.74 36.69 -15.68
C THR A 44 -14.73 36.10 -14.66
N PRO A 45 -15.22 36.92 -13.70
CA PRO A 45 -16.12 36.46 -12.65
C PRO A 45 -17.53 36.24 -13.20
N SER A 46 -18.04 35.01 -13.15
CA SER A 46 -19.46 34.74 -13.37
C SER A 46 -20.23 35.00 -12.07
N LEU A 47 -21.21 35.89 -12.17
CA LEU A 47 -22.13 36.28 -11.11
C LEU A 47 -22.84 35.06 -10.50
N TYR A 48 -22.67 34.90 -9.19
CA TYR A 48 -23.50 34.03 -8.36
C TYR A 48 -24.96 34.51 -8.43
N SER A 49 -25.82 33.72 -9.05
CA SER A 49 -27.27 33.82 -8.88
C SER A 49 -27.69 32.75 -7.88
N SER A 50 -28.03 33.17 -6.66
CA SER A 50 -28.65 32.30 -5.67
C SER A 50 -30.00 31.79 -6.20
N PRO A 51 -30.27 30.47 -6.18
CA PRO A 51 -31.62 30.00 -6.42
C PRO A 51 -32.50 30.40 -5.23
N LYS A 52 -33.53 31.21 -5.50
CA LYS A 52 -34.60 31.52 -4.55
C LYS A 52 -35.22 30.21 -4.07
N MET A 53 -35.17 29.97 -2.76
CA MET A 53 -35.95 28.93 -2.09
C MET A 53 -37.44 29.23 -2.30
N SER A 54 -38.10 28.46 -3.15
CA SER A 54 -39.56 28.51 -3.32
C SER A 54 -40.22 27.82 -2.12
N TRP A 55 -40.83 28.62 -1.24
CA TRP A 55 -41.57 28.21 -0.04
C TRP A 55 -42.93 27.53 -0.35
N LEU A 56 -43.04 26.77 -1.45
CA LEU A 56 -44.33 26.22 -1.91
C LEU A 56 -44.38 24.70 -2.11
N ASN A 57 -43.38 23.92 -1.68
CA ASN A 57 -43.48 22.45 -1.66
C ASN A 57 -44.07 21.91 -0.35
N LYS A 58 -45.12 22.56 0.16
CA LYS A 58 -45.90 22.11 1.34
C LYS A 58 -47.29 21.65 0.93
N LEU A 59 -47.39 20.82 -0.10
CA LEU A 59 -48.58 20.03 -0.44
C LEU A 59 -48.16 18.72 -1.14
N GLY A 60 -47.80 17.71 -0.34
CA GLY A 60 -48.29 16.34 -0.49
C GLY A 60 -48.17 15.54 -1.79
N PHE A 61 -47.38 15.95 -2.79
CA PHE A 61 -47.09 15.12 -3.98
C PHE A 61 -45.63 15.27 -4.41
N GLY A 62 -44.72 14.72 -3.63
CA GLY A 62 -43.32 14.55 -4.03
C GLY A 62 -43.17 13.32 -4.91
N ALA A 63 -42.87 13.53 -6.20
CA ALA A 63 -42.40 12.47 -7.07
C ALA A 63 -41.19 11.79 -6.42
N LYS A 64 -41.29 10.47 -6.21
CA LYS A 64 -40.13 9.64 -5.88
C LYS A 64 -39.09 9.88 -6.96
N THR A 65 -37.97 10.50 -6.60
CA THR A 65 -36.75 10.35 -7.39
C THR A 65 -36.34 8.89 -7.23
N ASP A 66 -36.79 8.05 -8.15
CA ASP A 66 -36.35 6.67 -8.25
C ASP A 66 -34.83 6.66 -8.45
N SER A 67 -34.11 6.36 -7.37
CA SER A 67 -32.73 5.86 -7.46
C SER A 67 -32.77 4.60 -8.31
N THR A 68 -32.13 4.68 -9.47
CA THR A 68 -32.22 3.72 -10.57
C THR A 68 -31.73 2.30 -10.21
N PRO A 69 -32.24 1.26 -10.88
CA PRO A 69 -31.77 -0.14 -10.74
C PRO A 69 -30.27 -0.36 -11.03
N MET A 70 -29.60 0.58 -11.73
CA MET A 70 -28.20 0.45 -12.13
C MET A 70 -27.22 0.55 -10.96
N ASP A 71 -27.51 1.37 -9.94
CA ASP A 71 -26.62 1.55 -8.79
C ASP A 71 -26.59 0.30 -7.90
N SER A 72 -27.75 -0.33 -7.71
CA SER A 72 -27.89 -1.61 -7.01
C SER A 72 -27.17 -2.76 -7.74
N SER A 73 -27.27 -2.81 -9.08
CA SER A 73 -26.59 -3.83 -9.89
C SER A 73 -25.06 -3.68 -9.84
N SER A 74 -24.54 -2.46 -9.98
CA SER A 74 -23.11 -2.17 -9.86
C SER A 74 -22.56 -2.64 -8.52
N SER A 75 -23.23 -2.25 -7.43
CA SER A 75 -22.86 -2.63 -6.07
C SER A 75 -22.89 -4.14 -5.86
N ALA A 76 -23.92 -4.83 -6.35
CA ALA A 76 -24.02 -6.28 -6.24
C ALA A 76 -22.85 -7.01 -6.94
N ILE A 77 -22.41 -6.54 -8.12
CA ILE A 77 -21.27 -7.15 -8.82
C ILE A 77 -19.96 -6.88 -8.06
N ALA A 78 -19.73 -5.64 -7.61
CA ALA A 78 -18.52 -5.29 -6.88
C ALA A 78 -18.41 -5.98 -5.50
N GLN A 79 -19.56 -6.27 -4.88
CA GLN A 79 -19.64 -6.99 -3.61
C GLN A 79 -19.60 -8.52 -3.77
N GLY A 80 -19.68 -9.03 -5.00
CA GLY A 80 -19.55 -10.45 -5.29
C GLY A 80 -18.14 -11.01 -5.01
N PRO A 81 -17.96 -12.34 -5.02
CA PRO A 81 -16.65 -12.96 -4.80
C PRO A 81 -15.67 -12.67 -5.95
N ASP A 82 -14.38 -12.95 -5.70
CA ASP A 82 -13.38 -13.05 -6.77
C ASP A 82 -13.47 -14.44 -7.43
N ASP A 83 -14.09 -14.51 -8.60
CA ASP A 83 -14.28 -15.74 -9.38
C ASP A 83 -13.10 -16.07 -10.30
N ASP A 84 -12.03 -15.28 -10.29
CA ASP A 84 -10.83 -15.58 -11.07
C ASP A 84 -10.15 -16.86 -10.55
N ILE A 85 -9.56 -17.64 -11.46
CA ILE A 85 -8.86 -18.89 -11.12
C ILE A 85 -7.35 -18.66 -11.24
N PRO A 86 -6.53 -18.96 -10.21
CA PRO A 86 -5.09 -18.84 -10.31
C PRO A 86 -4.51 -19.90 -11.24
N ALA A 87 -3.23 -19.78 -11.61
CA ALA A 87 -2.58 -20.80 -12.41
C ALA A 87 -2.59 -22.18 -11.71
N PRO A 88 -2.52 -23.30 -12.44
CA PRO A 88 -2.55 -24.64 -11.84
C PRO A 88 -1.49 -24.83 -10.75
N GLY A 89 -1.92 -25.32 -9.58
CA GLY A 89 -1.03 -25.51 -8.41
C GLY A 89 -0.85 -24.26 -7.54
N GLN A 90 -1.30 -23.10 -7.99
CA GLN A 90 -1.13 -21.83 -7.28
C GLN A 90 -2.37 -21.49 -6.44
N GLN A 91 -2.17 -20.61 -5.45
CA GLN A 91 -3.25 -20.01 -4.66
C GLN A 91 -3.22 -18.49 -4.77
N PHE A 92 -4.39 -17.87 -4.62
CA PHE A 92 -4.50 -16.42 -4.46
C PHE A 92 -4.38 -15.99 -2.99
N ALA A 93 -3.87 -14.77 -2.79
CA ALA A 93 -3.91 -14.02 -1.55
C ALA A 93 -4.08 -12.53 -1.87
N GLN A 94 -4.76 -11.76 -1.02
CA GLN A 94 -5.00 -10.33 -1.25
C GLN A 94 -4.69 -9.49 0.00
N PHE A 95 -3.95 -8.40 -0.22
CA PHE A 95 -3.46 -7.53 0.86
C PHE A 95 -3.61 -6.05 0.50
N GLY A 96 -4.25 -5.26 1.36
CA GLY A 96 -4.26 -3.81 1.34
C GLY A 96 -3.36 -3.25 2.44
N ALA A 97 -2.36 -2.44 2.08
CA ALA A 97 -1.33 -1.98 3.02
C ALA A 97 -0.83 -0.56 2.69
N GLY A 98 -1.75 0.32 2.28
CA GLY A 98 -1.45 1.65 1.76
C GLY A 98 -1.26 1.68 0.25
N CYS A 99 -0.47 2.63 -0.25
CA CYS A 99 -0.15 2.74 -1.68
C CYS A 99 0.40 1.41 -2.21
N PHE A 100 -0.33 0.79 -3.15
CA PHE A 100 -0.04 -0.57 -3.61
C PHE A 100 1.30 -0.74 -4.33
N TRP A 101 2.01 0.32 -4.71
CA TRP A 101 3.27 0.26 -5.45
C TRP A 101 4.40 -0.33 -4.60
N GLY A 102 4.52 0.13 -3.36
CA GLY A 102 5.52 -0.39 -2.43
C GLY A 102 5.15 -1.78 -1.92
N VAL A 103 3.85 -2.05 -1.78
CA VAL A 103 3.32 -3.33 -1.32
C VAL A 103 3.55 -4.41 -2.38
N GLU A 104 3.30 -4.10 -3.66
CA GLU A 104 3.54 -5.02 -4.76
C GLU A 104 5.02 -5.40 -4.83
N LEU A 105 5.92 -4.41 -4.77
CA LEU A 105 7.36 -4.65 -4.80
C LEU A 105 7.83 -5.56 -3.65
N ALA A 106 7.23 -5.47 -2.47
CA ALA A 106 7.54 -6.36 -1.35
C ALA A 106 7.18 -7.81 -1.70
N PHE A 107 5.99 -8.07 -2.23
CA PHE A 107 5.57 -9.42 -2.63
C PHE A 107 6.33 -9.94 -3.85
N GLN A 108 6.73 -9.07 -4.80
CA GLN A 108 7.55 -9.45 -5.95
C GLN A 108 8.86 -10.13 -5.53
N ARG A 109 9.42 -9.75 -4.38
CA ARG A 109 10.70 -10.25 -3.87
C ARG A 109 10.57 -11.55 -3.08
N VAL A 110 9.37 -12.06 -2.82
CA VAL A 110 9.17 -13.27 -2.02
C VAL A 110 9.42 -14.52 -2.87
N PRO A 111 10.36 -15.41 -2.51
CA PRO A 111 10.50 -16.72 -3.16
C PRO A 111 9.18 -17.52 -3.08
N GLY A 112 8.81 -18.22 -4.16
CA GLY A 112 7.53 -18.93 -4.26
C GLY A 112 6.32 -18.06 -4.67
N VAL A 113 6.42 -16.72 -4.65
CA VAL A 113 5.45 -15.85 -5.32
C VAL A 113 5.69 -15.86 -6.82
N THR A 114 4.68 -16.26 -7.60
CA THR A 114 4.77 -16.43 -9.05
C THR A 114 4.14 -15.30 -9.84
N LYS A 115 3.17 -14.58 -9.27
CA LYS A 115 2.57 -13.39 -9.89
C LYS A 115 2.16 -12.37 -8.83
N THR A 116 2.33 -11.10 -9.13
CA THR A 116 1.70 -9.99 -8.41
C THR A 116 0.89 -9.17 -9.38
N GLU A 117 -0.19 -8.57 -8.89
CA GLU A 117 -0.91 -7.54 -9.60
C GLU A 117 -1.61 -6.58 -8.63
N VAL A 118 -1.60 -5.30 -8.98
CA VAL A 118 -2.28 -4.27 -8.19
C VAL A 118 -3.69 -4.02 -8.71
N GLY A 119 -4.60 -3.64 -7.81
CA GLY A 119 -5.98 -3.41 -8.17
C GLY A 119 -6.83 -2.84 -7.04
N TYR A 120 -8.13 -2.86 -7.29
CA TYR A 120 -9.16 -2.27 -6.44
C TYR A 120 -10.18 -3.35 -6.04
N THR A 121 -10.62 -3.38 -4.78
CA THR A 121 -11.63 -4.35 -4.30
C THR A 121 -12.35 -3.83 -3.05
N GLN A 122 -13.31 -4.59 -2.52
CA GLN A 122 -14.15 -4.29 -1.33
C GLN A 122 -15.09 -3.08 -1.42
N GLY A 123 -15.01 -2.28 -2.49
CA GLY A 123 -15.90 -1.15 -2.74
C GLY A 123 -17.19 -1.53 -3.45
N TYR A 124 -17.98 -0.50 -3.79
CA TYR A 124 -19.34 -0.67 -4.33
C TYR A 124 -19.46 -0.31 -5.81
N LEU A 125 -18.39 0.17 -6.44
CA LEU A 125 -18.43 0.56 -7.85
C LEU A 125 -17.92 -0.60 -8.72
N HIS A 126 -18.70 -1.00 -9.71
CA HIS A 126 -18.25 -1.95 -10.72
C HIS A 126 -17.38 -1.26 -11.76
N ASN A 127 -16.25 -1.87 -12.13
CA ASN A 127 -15.25 -1.33 -13.06
C ASN A 127 -14.76 0.09 -12.69
N PRO A 128 -14.24 0.32 -11.47
CA PRO A 128 -13.73 1.63 -11.08
C PRO A 128 -12.45 1.99 -11.87
N SER A 129 -12.34 3.27 -12.25
CA SER A 129 -11.08 3.88 -12.70
C SER A 129 -10.25 4.39 -11.52
N TYR A 130 -8.96 4.62 -11.70
CA TYR A 130 -8.12 5.27 -10.69
C TYR A 130 -8.70 6.63 -10.24
N GLU A 131 -9.27 7.42 -11.15
CA GLU A 131 -9.93 8.69 -10.82
C GLU A 131 -11.13 8.50 -9.88
N ASP A 132 -11.91 7.43 -10.09
CA ASP A 132 -13.01 7.08 -9.17
C ASP A 132 -12.47 6.72 -7.79
N ILE A 133 -11.36 5.97 -7.72
CA ILE A 133 -10.70 5.61 -6.46
C ILE A 133 -10.19 6.86 -5.72
N CYS A 134 -9.53 7.78 -6.43
CA CYS A 134 -9.03 9.03 -5.86
C CYS A 134 -10.13 9.92 -5.28
N SER A 135 -11.39 9.77 -5.73
CA SER A 135 -12.51 10.50 -5.13
C SER A 135 -12.78 10.10 -3.67
N GLY A 136 -12.37 8.89 -3.26
CA GLY A 136 -12.64 8.32 -1.95
C GLY A 136 -14.09 7.89 -1.70
N THR A 137 -14.97 7.99 -2.71
CA THR A 137 -16.42 7.73 -2.55
C THR A 137 -16.83 6.30 -2.90
N THR A 138 -15.96 5.54 -3.57
CA THR A 138 -16.26 4.17 -4.03
C THR A 138 -16.07 3.12 -2.94
N PHE A 139 -15.39 3.47 -1.84
CA PHE A 139 -14.98 2.59 -0.75
C PHE A 139 -14.08 1.41 -1.15
N HIS A 140 -13.55 1.41 -2.37
CA HIS A 140 -12.53 0.43 -2.74
C HIS A 140 -11.25 0.62 -1.91
N SER A 141 -10.54 -0.49 -1.67
CA SER A 141 -9.16 -0.47 -1.19
C SER A 141 -8.22 -0.65 -2.38
N GLU A 142 -7.09 0.06 -2.38
CA GLU A 142 -5.91 -0.37 -3.12
C GLU A 142 -5.39 -1.66 -2.48
N VAL A 143 -5.17 -2.68 -3.31
CA VAL A 143 -4.67 -3.98 -2.88
C VAL A 143 -3.66 -4.55 -3.87
N VAL A 144 -2.87 -5.49 -3.39
CA VAL A 144 -2.10 -6.42 -4.20
C VAL A 144 -2.77 -7.78 -4.16
N ARG A 145 -3.09 -8.35 -5.33
CA ARG A 145 -3.42 -9.77 -5.48
C ARG A 145 -2.16 -10.54 -5.83
N VAL A 146 -1.84 -11.54 -5.03
CA VAL A 146 -0.65 -12.37 -5.14
C VAL A 146 -1.06 -13.77 -5.58
N GLN A 147 -0.35 -14.34 -6.54
CA GLN A 147 -0.34 -15.79 -6.78
C GLN A 147 0.96 -16.37 -6.26
N TYR A 148 0.86 -17.46 -5.50
CA TYR A 148 2.01 -18.15 -4.91
C TYR A 148 1.86 -19.66 -5.02
N ASP A 149 2.99 -20.38 -5.06
CA ASP A 149 3.02 -21.84 -4.98
C ASP A 149 3.06 -22.25 -3.49
N PRO A 150 2.01 -22.89 -2.94
CA PRO A 150 1.97 -23.35 -1.55
C PRO A 150 3.08 -24.32 -1.17
N LYS A 151 3.77 -24.94 -2.14
CA LYS A 151 4.91 -25.84 -1.93
C LYS A 151 6.23 -25.08 -1.72
N GLU A 152 6.32 -23.85 -2.22
CA GLU A 152 7.53 -23.02 -2.11
C GLU A 152 7.37 -21.87 -1.11
N CYS A 153 6.14 -21.37 -0.94
CA CYS A 153 5.81 -20.26 -0.04
C CYS A 153 4.49 -20.58 0.68
N ASN A 154 4.46 -20.45 2.01
CA ASN A 154 3.21 -20.59 2.76
C ASN A 154 2.57 -19.21 3.02
N PHE A 155 1.28 -19.22 3.38
CA PHE A 155 0.53 -18.00 3.63
C PHE A 155 1.10 -17.19 4.82
N ASP A 156 1.64 -17.85 5.85
CA ASP A 156 2.28 -17.19 6.99
C ASP A 156 3.46 -16.32 6.56
N THR A 157 4.25 -16.76 5.57
CA THR A 157 5.34 -15.95 5.00
C THR A 157 4.82 -14.68 4.34
N LEU A 158 3.67 -14.76 3.66
CA LEU A 158 3.02 -13.57 3.08
C LEU A 158 2.48 -12.63 4.14
N LEU A 159 1.96 -13.18 5.26
CA LEU A 159 1.51 -12.40 6.41
C LEU A 159 2.68 -11.67 7.09
N ASP A 160 3.83 -12.33 7.27
CA ASP A 160 5.02 -11.69 7.83
C ASP A 160 5.47 -10.49 6.96
N VAL A 161 5.51 -10.67 5.63
CA VAL A 161 5.80 -9.57 4.67
C VAL A 161 4.77 -8.45 4.79
N PHE A 162 3.49 -8.79 4.94
CA PHE A 162 2.42 -7.81 5.12
C PHE A 162 2.62 -6.96 6.38
N TRP A 163 2.88 -7.59 7.53
CA TRP A 163 3.08 -6.89 8.80
C TRP A 163 4.34 -6.02 8.80
N ASP A 164 5.42 -6.45 8.15
CA ASP A 164 6.67 -5.70 8.05
C ASP A 164 6.59 -4.51 7.08
N ARG A 165 5.64 -4.53 6.13
CA ARG A 165 5.57 -3.54 5.05
C ARG A 165 4.91 -2.22 5.46
N HIS A 166 4.02 -2.21 6.45
CA HIS A 166 3.17 -1.06 6.74
C HIS A 166 2.90 -0.88 8.24
N ASP A 167 2.20 0.21 8.60
CA ASP A 167 1.73 0.44 9.98
C ASP A 167 0.29 -0.08 10.07
N PRO A 168 0.04 -1.22 10.73
CA PRO A 168 -1.30 -1.81 10.80
C PRO A 168 -2.21 -1.10 11.80
N THR A 169 -1.78 0.03 12.40
CA THR A 169 -2.48 0.73 13.49
C THR A 169 -3.02 2.09 13.08
N THR A 170 -2.88 2.47 11.81
CA THR A 170 -3.38 3.73 11.25
C THR A 170 -4.63 3.50 10.42
N LEU A 171 -5.78 3.95 10.95
CA LEU A 171 -7.06 3.80 10.28
C LEU A 171 -7.13 4.68 9.02
N ASN A 172 -7.47 4.07 7.87
CA ASN A 172 -7.68 4.76 6.58
C ASN A 172 -6.51 5.69 6.19
N ARG A 173 -5.28 5.24 6.46
CA ARG A 173 -4.06 5.99 6.19
C ARG A 173 -2.86 5.05 6.18
N GLN A 174 -1.91 5.32 5.31
CA GLN A 174 -0.56 4.78 5.42
C GLN A 174 0.48 5.86 5.13
N GLY A 175 1.31 6.19 6.10
CA GLY A 175 2.22 7.33 6.00
C GLY A 175 1.46 8.63 5.70
N ASN A 176 1.79 9.28 4.58
CA ASN A 176 1.14 10.52 4.13
C ASN A 176 -0.06 10.27 3.20
N ASP A 177 -0.31 9.03 2.80
CA ASP A 177 -1.44 8.66 1.95
C ASP A 177 -2.69 8.48 2.83
N VAL A 178 -3.64 9.41 2.73
CA VAL A 178 -4.84 9.48 3.59
C VAL A 178 -6.08 9.19 2.76
N GLY A 179 -6.90 8.26 3.22
CA GLY A 179 -8.14 7.85 2.56
C GLY A 179 -8.47 6.39 2.82
N THR A 180 -9.75 6.04 2.70
CA THR A 180 -10.23 4.66 2.89
C THR A 180 -9.55 3.68 1.93
N GLN A 181 -9.15 4.14 0.75
CA GLN A 181 -8.43 3.34 -0.24
C GLN A 181 -7.04 2.87 0.23
N TYR A 182 -6.45 3.52 1.24
CA TYR A 182 -5.13 3.17 1.78
C TYR A 182 -5.22 2.38 3.09
N ARG A 183 -6.38 1.80 3.40
CA ARG A 183 -6.59 1.05 4.64
C ARG A 183 -5.79 -0.25 4.67
N SER A 184 -5.51 -0.72 5.88
CA SER A 184 -4.92 -2.03 6.13
C SER A 184 -6.01 -3.12 6.02
N GLY A 185 -5.77 -4.15 5.22
CA GLY A 185 -6.73 -5.24 5.02
C GLY A 185 -6.08 -6.54 4.53
N ILE A 186 -6.60 -7.67 5.02
CA ILE A 186 -6.28 -9.01 4.54
C ILE A 186 -7.58 -9.61 4.00
N TYR A 187 -7.57 -9.99 2.72
CA TYR A 187 -8.75 -10.53 2.06
C TYR A 187 -8.53 -11.99 1.70
N PHE A 188 -9.18 -12.88 2.45
CA PHE A 188 -8.92 -14.31 2.40
C PHE A 188 -9.79 -15.03 1.36
N TYR A 189 -9.21 -16.05 0.71
CA TYR A 189 -9.90 -16.92 -0.25
C TYR A 189 -10.39 -18.22 0.37
N THR A 190 -9.80 -18.64 1.52
CA THR A 190 -10.15 -19.90 2.18
C THR A 190 -10.27 -19.72 3.70
N PRO A 191 -11.00 -20.62 4.40
CA PRO A 191 -11.06 -20.62 5.87
C PRO A 191 -9.69 -20.80 6.54
N GLU A 192 -8.76 -21.51 5.89
CA GLU A 192 -7.39 -21.67 6.40
C GLU A 192 -6.63 -20.35 6.38
N GLN A 193 -6.80 -19.55 5.32
CA GLN A 193 -6.23 -18.19 5.25
C GLN A 193 -6.86 -17.26 6.29
N GLU A 194 -8.18 -17.32 6.49
CA GLU A 194 -8.87 -16.56 7.53
C GLU A 194 -8.28 -16.86 8.91
N LYS A 195 -8.19 -18.15 9.26
CA LYS A 195 -7.64 -18.60 10.53
C LYS A 195 -6.20 -18.13 10.73
N ALA A 196 -5.33 -18.33 9.73
CA ALA A 196 -3.94 -17.90 9.79
C ALA A 196 -3.81 -16.38 9.94
N ALA A 197 -4.62 -15.60 9.22
CA ALA A 197 -4.64 -14.14 9.32
C ALA A 197 -5.05 -13.67 10.73
N LEU A 198 -6.08 -14.28 11.32
CA LEU A 198 -6.54 -13.98 12.68
C LEU A 198 -5.46 -14.30 13.73
N GLU A 199 -4.86 -15.48 13.65
CA GLU A 199 -3.79 -15.91 14.57
C GLU A 199 -2.54 -15.01 14.44
N SER A 200 -2.17 -14.64 13.21
CA SER A 200 -1.05 -13.76 12.92
C SER A 200 -1.29 -12.33 13.41
N ARG A 201 -2.49 -11.79 13.22
CA ARG A 201 -2.91 -10.50 13.81
C ARG A 201 -2.78 -10.52 15.33
N ASP A 202 -3.27 -11.58 15.98
CA ASP A 202 -3.24 -11.68 17.45
C ASP A 202 -1.81 -11.82 17.99
N LYS A 203 -0.92 -12.46 17.24
CA LYS A 203 0.53 -12.47 17.51
C LYS A 203 1.13 -11.07 17.37
N GLN A 204 0.82 -10.36 16.28
CA GLN A 204 1.33 -9.01 16.01
C GLN A 204 0.80 -7.98 17.01
N GLN A 205 -0.45 -8.11 17.46
CA GLN A 205 -1.05 -7.21 18.44
C GLN A 205 -0.30 -7.24 19.78
N LYS A 206 0.30 -8.38 20.16
CA LYS A 206 1.07 -8.50 21.41
C LYS A 206 2.36 -7.69 21.42
N ILE A 207 2.90 -7.36 20.24
CA ILE A 207 4.15 -6.58 20.12
C ILE A 207 3.90 -5.09 19.85
N LEU A 208 2.68 -4.71 19.45
CA LEU A 208 2.32 -3.34 19.15
C LEU A 208 1.54 -2.69 20.30
N ASN A 209 1.93 -1.46 20.66
CA ASN A 209 1.24 -0.69 21.70
C ASN A 209 -0.10 -0.10 21.24
N ARG A 210 -0.24 0.13 19.93
CA ARG A 210 -1.47 0.65 19.33
C ARG A 210 -2.30 -0.52 18.81
N ASN A 211 -3.62 -0.38 18.88
CA ASN A 211 -4.53 -1.41 18.37
C ASN A 211 -4.37 -1.53 16.85
N ILE A 212 -4.25 -2.76 16.38
CA ILE A 212 -4.31 -3.11 14.97
C ILE A 212 -5.72 -2.84 14.47
N VAL A 213 -5.81 -2.13 13.34
CA VAL A 213 -7.06 -1.77 12.66
C VAL A 213 -7.23 -2.50 11.33
N THR A 214 -6.35 -3.45 11.02
CA THR A 214 -6.44 -4.32 9.85
C THR A 214 -7.77 -5.06 9.81
N GLU A 215 -8.53 -4.87 8.73
CA GLU A 215 -9.73 -5.67 8.47
C GLU A 215 -9.34 -7.04 7.92
N ILE A 216 -10.00 -8.10 8.37
CA ILE A 216 -9.82 -9.47 7.88
C ILE A 216 -11.18 -9.94 7.39
N LEU A 217 -11.37 -9.98 6.07
CA LEU A 217 -12.65 -10.19 5.42
C LEU A 217 -12.52 -11.15 4.22
N PRO A 218 -13.61 -11.78 3.75
CA PRO A 218 -13.58 -12.56 2.53
C PRO A 218 -13.13 -11.73 1.31
N ALA A 219 -12.35 -12.34 0.43
CA ALA A 219 -12.01 -11.78 -0.87
C ALA A 219 -13.27 -11.53 -1.70
N LYS A 220 -13.32 -10.36 -2.34
CA LYS A 220 -14.39 -9.92 -3.22
C LYS A 220 -13.83 -9.60 -4.59
N LYS A 221 -14.71 -9.28 -5.53
CA LYS A 221 -14.38 -8.97 -6.92
C LYS A 221 -13.13 -8.08 -7.00
N PHE A 222 -12.14 -8.56 -7.73
CA PHE A 222 -10.89 -7.85 -7.97
C PHE A 222 -10.96 -7.12 -9.29
N TYR A 223 -10.70 -5.81 -9.26
CA TYR A 223 -10.56 -4.99 -10.46
C TYR A 223 -9.07 -4.67 -10.64
N ARG A 224 -8.42 -5.33 -11.59
CA ARG A 224 -7.02 -5.06 -11.93
C ARG A 224 -6.88 -3.58 -12.30
N ALA A 225 -5.95 -2.88 -11.65
CA ALA A 225 -5.64 -1.48 -11.97
C ALA A 225 -4.96 -1.35 -13.33
N GLU A 226 -4.94 -0.13 -13.83
CA GLU A 226 -4.36 0.27 -15.11
C GLU A 226 -2.88 -0.13 -15.23
N GLU A 227 -2.42 -0.43 -16.44
CA GLU A 227 -1.08 -0.99 -16.68
C GLU A 227 0.07 -0.07 -16.21
N TYR A 228 -0.18 1.23 -16.11
CA TYR A 228 0.82 2.17 -15.59
C TYR A 228 1.03 2.05 -14.07
N HIS A 229 0.09 1.47 -13.31
CA HIS A 229 0.27 1.17 -11.88
C HIS A 229 1.03 -0.14 -11.64
N GLN A 230 0.99 -1.06 -12.60
CA GLN A 230 1.51 -2.41 -12.47
C GLN A 230 3.04 -2.40 -12.46
N GLN A 231 3.65 -3.01 -11.44
CA GLN A 231 5.10 -3.07 -11.22
C GLN A 231 5.78 -1.69 -11.31
N TYR A 232 5.11 -0.63 -10.82
CA TYR A 232 5.51 0.76 -11.01
C TYR A 232 6.94 1.07 -10.53
N LEU A 233 7.32 0.61 -9.34
CA LEU A 233 8.66 0.85 -8.77
C LEU A 233 9.76 0.08 -9.50
N ALA A 234 9.45 -1.11 -10.02
CA ALA A 234 10.37 -1.89 -10.84
C ALA A 234 10.61 -1.20 -12.21
N LYS A 235 9.58 -0.53 -12.75
CA LYS A 235 9.64 0.24 -14.00
C LYS A 235 10.41 1.57 -13.85
N GLY A 236 10.64 2.05 -12.62
CA GLY A 236 11.45 3.24 -12.33
C GLY A 236 10.83 4.21 -11.32
N GLY A 237 9.56 4.01 -10.97
CA GLY A 237 8.83 4.93 -10.10
C GLY A 237 8.78 6.37 -10.63
N ARG A 238 8.46 7.30 -9.74
CA ARG A 238 8.29 8.73 -10.01
C ARG A 238 9.56 9.41 -10.49
N PHE A 239 10.72 8.92 -10.05
CA PHE A 239 12.02 9.58 -10.27
C PHE A 239 12.91 8.84 -11.29
N GLY A 240 12.43 7.74 -11.87
CA GLY A 240 13.18 6.94 -12.84
C GLY A 240 14.20 5.97 -12.24
N PHE A 241 14.37 5.94 -10.92
CA PHE A 241 15.27 5.03 -10.22
C PHE A 241 14.58 3.70 -9.90
N ARG A 242 14.83 2.69 -10.73
CA ARG A 242 14.28 1.34 -10.54
C ARG A 242 14.67 0.77 -9.19
N GLN A 243 13.74 0.00 -8.62
CA GLN A 243 13.99 -0.81 -7.43
C GLN A 243 13.93 -2.28 -7.82
N SER A 244 14.93 -3.07 -7.40
CA SER A 244 15.07 -4.47 -7.81
C SER A 244 13.88 -5.31 -7.31
N THR A 245 13.40 -6.21 -8.16
CA THR A 245 12.38 -7.23 -7.85
C THR A 245 12.97 -8.61 -7.62
N GLU A 246 14.30 -8.72 -7.55
CA GLU A 246 14.98 -10.01 -7.34
C GLU A 246 14.49 -10.70 -6.07
N LYS A 247 14.33 -12.02 -6.16
CA LYS A 247 13.87 -12.84 -5.03
C LYS A 247 14.87 -12.75 -3.88
N GLY A 248 14.38 -12.44 -2.68
CA GLY A 248 15.21 -12.23 -1.49
C GLY A 248 15.91 -10.87 -1.41
N CYS A 249 15.64 -9.94 -2.33
CA CYS A 249 16.20 -8.58 -2.24
C CYS A 249 15.68 -7.85 -0.99
N ASN A 250 16.60 -7.41 -0.14
CA ASN A 250 16.31 -6.69 1.11
C ASN A 250 16.62 -5.19 1.04
N ASP A 251 16.86 -4.64 -0.16
CA ASP A 251 17.07 -3.21 -0.34
C ASP A 251 15.84 -2.43 0.17
N PRO A 252 16.00 -1.35 0.95
CA PRO A 252 14.87 -0.59 1.45
C PRO A 252 13.94 -0.11 0.33
N ILE A 253 12.66 -0.47 0.43
CA ILE A 253 11.64 -0.04 -0.54
C ILE A 253 11.28 1.42 -0.29
N ARG A 254 11.50 2.27 -1.30
CA ARG A 254 11.08 3.67 -1.33
C ARG A 254 9.68 3.78 -1.92
N CYS A 255 8.79 4.51 -1.24
CA CYS A 255 7.35 4.49 -1.53
C CYS A 255 6.98 4.83 -2.98
N TYR A 256 7.66 5.80 -3.59
CA TYR A 256 7.25 6.33 -4.91
C TYR A 256 8.33 6.24 -5.98
N GLY A 257 9.56 5.86 -5.65
CA GLY A 257 10.71 5.89 -6.57
C GLY A 257 12.00 6.23 -5.86
#